data_AF-A0A1J3FH40-F1
#
_entry.id   AF-A0A1J3FH40-F1
#
_cell.length_a   1.000
_cell.length_b   1.000
_cell.length_c   1.000
_cell.angle_alpha   90.00
_cell.angle_beta   90.00
_cell.angle_gamma   90.00
#
_symmetry.space_group_name_H-M   'P 1'
#
loop_
_entity.id
_entity.type
_entity.pdbx_description
1 polymer ?
#
loop_
_entity_poly.entity_id
_entity_poly.type
_entity_poly.pdbx_seq_one_letter_code
_entity_poly.pdbx_strand_id
1 'polypeptide(L)'
;MVATLLALTCASPLFSPRPVSARVGLKTLLTTEPSISTAKFLSRCSGKDGEQEVLLEGMPPEYYDDEWQARQREKTKELRRMQREEEEEEERKIEEYREIGTRLKEFPEQDLRKARKLVSSFITAAEEVEERIEEAAEKGELDELVLMIIWNRLDLARRDDEKDAIRSLDLLYRRVETEILKRQASPAMKLLNDLLNMHDGFGDDAWLKDCRKRMAETFPREDPFSILMPPGFDIDMHQGPLRPPIETDNILLRVDFVREVDALLHEVRIEEDEEAGKEGEGLDPEAIAIKLKQQEKKRTISQVEAILDLALNLKW
;
A
#
# COMPACT_ATOMS: atom_id res chain seq x y z
N MET A 1 -43.85 20.58 -23.60
CA MET A 1 -43.85 19.32 -22.81
C MET A 1 -42.76 19.44 -21.77
N VAL A 2 -43.11 19.09 -20.55
CA VAL A 2 -42.55 19.58 -19.29
C VAL A 2 -41.19 18.93 -18.96
N ALA A 3 -40.22 19.76 -18.60
CA ALA A 3 -38.94 19.35 -18.03
C ALA A 3 -39.16 18.76 -16.63
N THR A 4 -38.67 17.55 -16.42
CA THR A 4 -38.75 16.86 -15.12
C THR A 4 -37.39 16.99 -14.44
N LEU A 5 -37.31 17.97 -13.53
CA LEU A 5 -36.25 18.11 -12.53
C LEU A 5 -36.44 17.01 -11.48
N LEU A 6 -35.51 16.05 -11.40
CA LEU A 6 -35.42 15.16 -10.25
C LEU A 6 -34.45 15.76 -9.24
N ALA A 7 -35.02 16.49 -8.28
CA ALA A 7 -34.36 16.93 -7.07
C ALA A 7 -34.21 15.72 -6.13
N LEU A 8 -32.99 15.24 -5.93
CA LEU A 8 -32.64 14.29 -4.88
C LEU A 8 -32.05 15.06 -3.71
N THR A 9 -32.93 15.44 -2.78
CA THR A 9 -32.59 15.93 -1.45
C THR A 9 -31.90 14.82 -0.65
N CYS A 10 -30.58 14.93 -0.51
CA CYS A 10 -29.80 14.07 0.39
C CYS A 10 -29.98 14.58 1.83
N ALA A 11 -30.56 13.74 2.68
CA ALA A 11 -30.66 13.96 4.11
C ALA A 11 -29.28 13.75 4.76
N SER A 12 -28.75 14.79 5.43
CA SER A 12 -27.52 14.71 6.20
C SER A 12 -27.69 13.84 7.44
N PRO A 13 -26.83 12.84 7.70
CA PRO A 13 -26.66 12.32 9.04
C PRO A 13 -25.83 13.32 9.85
N LEU A 14 -26.43 13.84 10.91
CA LEU A 14 -25.80 14.70 11.90
C LEU A 14 -24.64 13.95 12.57
N PHE A 15 -23.41 14.35 12.26
CA PHE A 15 -22.24 14.04 13.08
C PHE A 15 -22.42 14.70 14.46
N SER A 16 -22.64 13.89 15.49
CA SER A 16 -22.59 14.35 16.88
C SER A 16 -21.13 14.36 17.36
N PRO A 17 -20.59 15.49 17.83
CA PRO A 17 -19.29 15.53 18.49
C PRO A 17 -19.46 15.07 19.95
N ARG A 18 -18.72 14.04 20.36
CA ARG A 18 -18.48 13.75 21.79
C ARG A 18 -17.25 14.51 22.27
N PRO A 19 -17.37 15.33 23.34
CA PRO A 19 -16.24 15.64 24.19
C PRO A 19 -16.44 15.14 25.63
N VAL A 20 -15.37 14.50 26.11
CA VAL A 20 -14.69 14.69 27.40
C VAL A 20 -15.49 14.60 28.71
N SER A 21 -15.17 13.52 29.44
CA SER A 21 -14.91 13.44 30.88
C SER A 21 -15.26 14.66 31.75
N ALA A 22 -16.28 14.50 32.61
CA ALA A 22 -16.44 15.29 33.82
C ALA A 22 -16.96 14.40 34.97
N ARG A 23 -16.31 14.57 36.12
CA ARG A 23 -16.51 13.86 37.38
C ARG A 23 -17.96 13.96 37.86
N VAL A 24 -18.54 12.84 38.28
CA VAL A 24 -19.76 12.84 39.09
C VAL A 24 -19.46 12.19 40.43
N GLY A 25 -19.63 12.99 41.48
CA GLY A 25 -19.42 12.60 42.87
C GLY A 25 -20.38 11.50 43.32
N LEU A 26 -19.84 10.62 44.15
CA LEU A 26 -20.56 9.64 44.94
C LEU A 26 -21.68 10.34 45.74
N LYS A 27 -22.93 10.06 45.38
CA LYS A 27 -24.09 10.28 46.27
C LYS A 27 -24.66 8.92 46.61
N THR A 28 -24.40 8.55 47.86
CA THR A 28 -24.98 7.44 48.60
C THR A 28 -26.50 7.49 48.48
N LEU A 29 -27.09 6.51 47.80
CA LEU A 29 -28.51 6.19 47.91
C LEU A 29 -28.61 4.76 48.42
N LEU A 30 -29.08 4.70 49.66
CA LEU A 30 -29.50 3.50 50.36
C LEU A 30 -30.51 2.77 49.48
N THR A 31 -30.22 1.53 49.13
CA THR A 31 -31.23 0.58 48.67
C THR A 31 -30.96 -0.73 49.39
N THR A 32 -31.89 -1.00 50.30
CA THR A 32 -32.15 -2.22 51.04
C THR A 32 -31.69 -3.51 50.36
N GLU A 33 -30.73 -4.16 51.00
CA GLU A 33 -30.41 -5.59 50.84
C GLU A 33 -31.68 -6.44 51.05
N PRO A 34 -32.06 -7.34 50.11
CA PRO A 34 -32.91 -8.45 50.48
C PRO A 34 -32.07 -9.40 51.34
N SER A 35 -32.42 -9.48 52.62
CA SER A 35 -31.83 -10.44 53.56
C SER A 35 -32.02 -11.86 53.03
N ILE A 36 -30.96 -12.44 52.46
CA ILE A 36 -30.90 -13.88 52.19
C ILE A 36 -30.79 -14.54 53.56
N SER A 37 -31.92 -15.06 54.05
CA SER A 37 -31.96 -15.83 55.27
C SER A 37 -31.07 -17.06 55.11
N THR A 38 -29.93 -17.07 55.81
CA THR A 38 -29.16 -18.27 56.10
C THR A 38 -30.08 -19.30 56.77
N ALA A 39 -30.56 -20.26 55.98
CA ALA A 39 -31.22 -21.44 56.50
C ALA A 39 -30.22 -22.18 57.39
N LYS A 40 -30.56 -22.30 58.67
CA LYS A 40 -29.77 -23.04 59.66
C LYS A 40 -29.77 -24.52 59.26
N PHE A 41 -28.62 -25.02 58.82
CA PHE A 41 -28.38 -26.46 58.72
C PHE A 41 -28.28 -27.04 60.14
N LEU A 42 -29.32 -27.76 60.56
CA LEU A 42 -29.24 -28.68 61.68
C LEU A 42 -28.89 -30.07 61.13
N SER A 43 -27.60 -30.41 61.19
CA SER A 43 -27.15 -31.80 61.02
C SER A 43 -27.51 -32.60 62.27
N ARG A 44 -28.42 -33.55 62.14
CA ARG A 44 -28.66 -34.59 63.15
C ARG A 44 -28.51 -35.95 62.48
N CYS A 45 -27.38 -36.61 62.73
CA CYS A 45 -27.17 -38.00 62.33
C CYS A 45 -27.98 -38.92 63.26
N SER A 46 -28.97 -39.62 62.70
CA SER A 46 -29.48 -40.87 63.26
C SER A 46 -30.22 -41.68 62.19
N GLY A 47 -29.61 -42.80 61.78
CA GLY A 47 -30.25 -44.08 61.50
C GLY A 47 -31.36 -44.17 60.43
N LYS A 48 -30.96 -44.72 59.28
CA LYS A 48 -31.62 -45.75 58.44
C LYS A 48 -33.14 -45.68 58.14
N ASP A 49 -33.38 -45.80 56.83
CA ASP A 49 -34.54 -46.34 56.11
C ASP A 49 -35.60 -45.33 55.66
N GLY A 50 -35.70 -45.18 54.33
CA GLY A 50 -36.74 -44.44 53.63
C GLY A 50 -36.19 -43.24 52.85
N GLU A 51 -35.89 -43.45 51.57
CA GLU A 51 -35.67 -42.40 50.59
C GLU A 51 -36.86 -41.44 50.61
N GLN A 52 -36.69 -40.30 51.25
CA GLN A 52 -37.57 -39.17 51.11
C GLN A 52 -36.66 -38.01 50.74
N GLU A 53 -36.41 -37.91 49.43
CA GLU A 53 -35.78 -36.74 48.85
C GLU A 53 -36.50 -35.52 49.40
N VAL A 54 -35.78 -34.72 50.17
CA VAL A 54 -36.25 -33.43 50.65
C VAL A 54 -36.33 -32.55 49.42
N LEU A 55 -37.46 -32.64 48.71
CA LEU A 55 -37.85 -31.72 47.65
C LEU A 55 -37.81 -30.32 48.25
N LEU A 56 -36.80 -29.54 47.86
CA LEU A 56 -36.75 -28.10 48.05
C LEU A 56 -38.06 -27.50 47.49
N GLU A 57 -38.90 -27.06 48.41
CA GLU A 57 -40.24 -26.54 48.15
C GLU A 57 -40.16 -25.27 47.27
N GLY A 58 -40.75 -25.34 46.08
CA GLY A 58 -40.79 -24.24 45.10
C GLY A 58 -39.91 -24.38 43.86
N MET A 59 -39.12 -25.46 43.76
CA MET A 59 -38.31 -25.73 42.56
C MET A 59 -39.12 -26.55 41.52
N PRO A 60 -39.03 -26.24 40.22
CA PRO A 60 -39.73 -27.01 39.18
C PRO A 60 -39.43 -28.52 39.25
N PRO A 61 -40.41 -29.42 38.99
CA PRO A 61 -40.20 -30.87 39.05
C PRO A 61 -39.02 -31.37 38.22
N GLU A 62 -38.77 -30.72 37.07
CA GLU A 62 -37.68 -31.01 36.14
C GLU A 62 -36.29 -30.77 36.75
N TYR A 63 -36.20 -30.04 37.85
CA TYR A 63 -34.95 -29.82 38.57
C TYR A 63 -34.45 -31.10 39.24
N TYR A 64 -35.31 -32.04 39.60
CA TYR A 64 -34.92 -33.31 40.24
C TYR A 64 -34.59 -34.40 39.22
N ASP A 65 -34.85 -34.16 37.93
CA ASP A 65 -34.44 -35.05 36.86
C ASP A 65 -32.92 -34.91 36.65
N ASP A 66 -32.16 -35.94 37.03
CA ASP A 66 -30.71 -35.99 36.86
C ASP A 66 -30.29 -35.75 35.39
N GLU A 67 -31.09 -36.25 34.44
CA GLU A 67 -30.88 -36.00 33.01
C GLU A 67 -31.08 -34.54 32.62
N TRP A 68 -32.04 -33.85 33.23
CA TRP A 68 -32.30 -32.44 32.99
C TRP A 68 -31.17 -31.58 33.59
N GLN A 69 -30.75 -31.88 34.83
CA GLN A 69 -29.61 -31.22 35.44
C GLN A 69 -28.31 -31.43 34.64
N ALA A 70 -28.08 -32.65 34.15
CA ALA A 70 -26.94 -32.96 33.29
C ALA A 70 -26.99 -32.15 31.98
N ARG A 71 -28.16 -32.03 31.34
CA ARG A 71 -28.35 -31.19 30.15
C ARG A 71 -28.10 -29.71 30.43
N GLN A 72 -28.46 -29.18 31.61
CA GLN A 72 -28.16 -27.79 31.98
C GLN A 72 -26.66 -27.55 32.20
N ARG A 73 -25.96 -28.52 32.82
CA ARG A 73 -24.51 -28.47 33.01
C ARG A 73 -23.76 -28.53 31.68
N GLU A 74 -24.17 -29.42 30.77
CA GLU A 74 -23.62 -29.51 29.43
C GLU A 74 -23.89 -28.22 28.63
N LYS A 75 -25.11 -27.66 28.65
CA LYS A 75 -25.41 -26.35 28.03
C LYS A 75 -24.52 -25.22 28.56
N THR A 76 -24.28 -25.17 29.87
CA THR A 76 -23.40 -24.16 30.48
C THR A 76 -21.95 -24.35 30.05
N LYS A 77 -21.50 -25.60 29.93
CA LYS A 77 -20.16 -25.96 29.48
C LYS A 77 -19.96 -25.65 27.99
N GLU A 78 -20.95 -25.91 27.15
CA GLU A 78 -20.98 -25.53 25.74
C GLU A 78 -20.93 -24.01 25.58
N LEU A 79 -21.75 -23.24 26.32
CA LEU A 79 -21.68 -21.78 26.30
C LEU A 79 -20.30 -21.25 26.69
N ARG A 80 -19.69 -21.80 27.75
CA ARG A 80 -18.32 -21.41 28.14
C ARG A 80 -17.26 -21.81 27.12
N ARG A 81 -17.47 -22.90 26.38
CA ARG A 81 -16.59 -23.31 25.28
C ARG A 81 -16.71 -22.31 24.13
N MET A 82 -17.93 -21.96 23.73
CA MET A 82 -18.18 -20.96 22.68
C MET A 82 -17.60 -19.60 23.06
N GLN A 83 -17.78 -19.15 24.31
CA GLN A 83 -17.20 -17.90 24.80
C GLN A 83 -15.67 -17.92 24.75
N ARG A 84 -15.04 -19.04 25.11
CA ARG A 84 -13.58 -19.17 25.02
C ARG A 84 -13.10 -19.16 23.57
N GLU A 85 -13.80 -19.88 22.68
CA GLU A 85 -13.47 -19.90 21.25
C GLU A 85 -13.59 -18.48 20.64
N GLU A 86 -14.61 -17.73 21.01
CA GLU A 86 -14.81 -16.33 20.62
C GLU A 86 -13.71 -15.41 21.20
N GLU A 87 -13.38 -15.55 22.49
CA GLU A 87 -12.26 -14.83 23.12
C GLU A 87 -10.93 -15.13 22.43
N GLU A 88 -10.65 -16.39 22.06
CA GLU A 88 -9.44 -16.79 21.32
C GLU A 88 -9.42 -16.22 19.89
N GLU A 89 -10.57 -16.12 19.22
CA GLU A 89 -10.70 -15.44 17.92
C GLU A 89 -10.45 -13.93 18.03
N GLU A 90 -11.01 -13.28 19.05
CA GLU A 90 -10.77 -11.87 19.33
C GLU A 90 -9.31 -11.60 19.70
N GLU A 91 -8.70 -12.45 20.53
CA GLU A 91 -7.28 -12.35 20.90
C GLU A 91 -6.37 -12.50 19.68
N ARG A 92 -6.66 -13.47 18.78
CA ARG A 92 -5.93 -13.62 17.51
C ARG A 92 -6.02 -12.35 16.67
N LYS A 93 -7.22 -11.81 16.52
CA LYS A 93 -7.47 -10.57 15.78
C LYS A 93 -6.73 -9.37 16.42
N ILE A 94 -6.73 -9.25 17.75
CA ILE A 94 -6.02 -8.19 18.47
C ILE A 94 -4.50 -8.29 18.28
N GLU A 95 -3.92 -9.49 18.40
CA GLU A 95 -2.48 -9.69 18.23
C GLU A 95 -2.06 -9.37 16.79
N GLU A 96 -2.90 -9.73 15.83
CA GLU A 96 -2.76 -9.34 14.43
C GLU A 96 -2.67 -7.81 14.23
N TYR A 97 -3.60 -7.02 14.78
CA TYR A 97 -3.53 -5.55 14.68
C TYR A 97 -2.32 -4.97 15.41
N ARG A 98 -1.95 -5.59 16.53
CA ARG A 98 -0.78 -5.20 17.32
C ARG A 98 0.50 -5.39 16.53
N GLU A 99 0.62 -6.49 15.79
CA GLU A 99 1.76 -6.76 14.91
C GLU A 99 1.95 -5.62 13.89
N ILE A 100 0.89 -5.24 13.17
CA ILE A 100 0.93 -4.12 12.22
C ILE A 100 1.38 -2.82 12.91
N GLY A 101 0.85 -2.54 14.11
CA GLY A 101 1.19 -1.35 14.88
C GLY A 101 2.65 -1.29 15.32
N THR A 102 3.32 -2.43 15.48
CA THR A 102 4.73 -2.49 15.90
C THR A 102 5.73 -2.25 14.76
N ARG A 103 5.35 -2.46 13.50
CA ARG A 103 6.25 -2.34 12.33
C ARG A 103 6.88 -0.95 12.17
N LEU A 104 6.16 0.10 12.59
CA LEU A 104 6.63 1.49 12.51
C LEU A 104 7.35 1.98 13.77
N LYS A 105 7.47 1.16 14.82
CA LYS A 105 7.98 1.59 16.13
C LYS A 105 9.47 1.95 16.11
N GLU A 106 10.21 1.45 15.12
CA GLU A 106 11.66 1.64 14.99
C GLU A 106 12.04 3.00 14.38
N PHE A 107 11.09 3.70 13.77
CA PHE A 107 11.32 4.98 13.11
C PHE A 107 11.16 6.18 14.06
N PRO A 108 11.88 7.30 13.83
CA PRO A 108 11.69 8.53 14.59
C PRO A 108 10.24 9.03 14.54
N GLU A 109 9.67 9.36 15.71
CA GLU A 109 8.27 9.81 15.79
C GLU A 109 7.98 11.07 14.96
N GLN A 110 8.97 11.95 14.80
CA GLN A 110 8.79 13.19 14.04
C GLN A 110 8.54 12.91 12.56
N ASP A 111 9.28 11.98 11.98
CA ASP A 111 9.18 11.62 10.57
C ASP A 111 7.91 10.80 10.32
N LEU A 112 7.55 9.92 11.26
CA LEU A 112 6.26 9.24 11.24
C LEU A 112 5.08 10.21 11.27
N ARG A 113 5.13 11.26 12.09
CA ARG A 113 4.06 12.27 12.16
C ARG A 113 3.96 13.06 10.86
N LYS A 114 5.08 13.46 10.28
CA LYS A 114 5.12 14.16 8.98
C LYS A 114 4.54 13.28 7.87
N ALA A 115 5.04 12.06 7.74
CA ALA A 115 4.59 11.13 6.71
C ALA A 115 3.11 10.73 6.90
N ARG A 116 2.63 10.52 8.14
CA ARG A 116 1.20 10.28 8.41
C ARG A 116 0.34 11.47 8.00
N LYS A 117 0.79 12.69 8.25
CA LYS A 117 0.09 13.92 7.85
C LYS A 117 0.04 14.03 6.32
N LEU A 118 1.13 13.71 5.65
CA LEU A 118 1.22 13.71 4.19
C LEU A 118 0.25 12.68 3.56
N VAL A 119 0.29 11.42 4.01
CA VAL A 119 -0.65 10.38 3.55
C VAL A 119 -2.10 10.77 3.81
N SER A 120 -2.40 11.33 4.99
CA SER A 120 -3.75 11.83 5.26
C SER A 120 -4.15 12.99 4.35
N SER A 121 -3.21 13.86 3.95
CA SER A 121 -3.49 14.92 3.00
C SER A 121 -3.81 14.39 1.60
N PHE A 122 -3.11 13.35 1.13
CA PHE A 122 -3.40 12.69 -0.15
C PHE A 122 -4.80 12.09 -0.18
N ILE A 123 -5.18 11.37 0.87
CA ILE A 123 -6.52 10.77 0.98
C ILE A 123 -7.60 11.86 1.01
N THR A 124 -7.32 13.01 1.64
CA THR A 124 -8.28 14.12 1.72
C THR A 124 -8.38 14.89 0.40
N ALA A 125 -7.31 14.94 -0.40
CA ALA A 125 -7.26 15.70 -1.65
C ALA A 125 -8.14 15.11 -2.76
N ALA A 126 -8.49 13.81 -2.68
CA ALA A 126 -9.38 13.11 -3.61
C ALA A 126 -9.04 13.35 -5.09
N GLU A 127 -9.67 14.33 -5.76
CA GLU A 127 -9.44 14.67 -7.17
C GLU A 127 -8.06 15.31 -7.42
N GLU A 128 -7.54 16.10 -6.47
CA GLU A 128 -6.24 16.79 -6.59
C GLU A 128 -5.07 15.92 -6.11
N VAL A 129 -5.30 14.63 -5.86
CA VAL A 129 -4.28 13.76 -5.25
C VAL A 129 -3.03 13.63 -6.12
N GLU A 130 -3.16 13.62 -7.44
CA GLU A 130 -2.02 13.51 -8.37
C GLU A 130 -1.10 14.73 -8.29
N GLU A 131 -1.67 15.94 -8.36
CA GLU A 131 -0.92 17.19 -8.23
C GLU A 131 -0.23 17.28 -6.87
N ARG A 132 -0.92 16.86 -5.79
CA ARG A 132 -0.32 16.82 -4.45
C ARG A 132 0.85 15.86 -4.33
N ILE A 133 0.76 14.70 -4.99
CA ILE A 133 1.86 13.73 -5.01
C ILE A 133 3.04 14.32 -5.80
N GLU A 134 2.79 14.97 -6.93
CA GLU A 134 3.85 15.62 -7.72
C GLU A 134 4.53 16.76 -6.97
N GLU A 135 3.77 17.63 -6.29
CA GLU A 135 4.34 18.67 -5.43
C GLU A 135 5.17 18.11 -4.27
N ALA A 136 4.67 17.05 -3.62
CA ALA A 136 5.36 16.39 -2.52
C ALA A 136 6.61 15.65 -3.02
N ALA A 137 6.53 15.11 -4.24
CA ALA A 137 7.68 14.64 -4.98
C ALA A 137 8.63 15.82 -5.09
N GLU A 138 8.33 16.89 -5.83
CA GLU A 138 9.17 18.10 -6.02
C GLU A 138 9.93 18.54 -4.76
N LYS A 139 9.24 18.63 -3.62
CA LYS A 139 9.80 19.04 -2.31
C LYS A 139 10.73 18.01 -1.65
N GLY A 140 10.73 16.76 -2.12
CA GLY A 140 11.52 15.66 -1.56
C GLY A 140 10.91 15.06 -0.30
N GLU A 141 9.58 15.10 -0.16
CA GLU A 141 8.86 14.59 1.01
C GLU A 141 8.32 13.15 0.80
N LEU A 142 8.39 12.63 -0.43
CA LEU A 142 8.05 11.25 -0.74
C LEU A 142 9.20 10.31 -0.39
N ASP A 143 9.19 9.82 0.85
CA ASP A 143 10.14 8.84 1.35
C ASP A 143 9.53 7.42 1.41
N GLU A 144 10.38 6.40 1.55
CA GLU A 144 9.97 5.01 1.80
C GLU A 144 9.01 4.89 3.01
N LEU A 145 9.16 5.76 4.01
CA LEU A 145 8.28 5.80 5.17
C LEU A 145 6.82 6.11 4.79
N VAL A 146 6.60 6.92 3.75
CA VAL A 146 5.27 7.24 3.22
C VAL A 146 4.64 5.98 2.62
N LEU A 147 5.39 5.23 1.81
CA LEU A 147 4.95 3.95 1.26
C LEU A 147 4.59 2.96 2.36
N MET A 148 5.43 2.85 3.40
CA MET A 148 5.18 1.92 4.50
C MET A 148 3.94 2.30 5.32
N ILE A 149 3.64 3.59 5.47
CA ILE A 149 2.39 4.04 6.11
C ILE A 149 1.17 3.70 5.25
N ILE A 150 1.25 3.92 3.93
CA ILE A 150 0.16 3.53 3.01
C ILE A 150 -0.03 2.01 3.06
N TRP A 151 1.06 1.24 3.03
CA TRP A 151 1.03 -0.22 3.11
C TRP A 151 0.40 -0.72 4.42
N ASN A 152 0.74 -0.14 5.57
CA ASN A 152 0.09 -0.50 6.83
C ASN A 152 -1.41 -0.19 6.83
N ARG A 153 -1.84 0.93 6.23
CA ARG A 153 -3.28 1.22 6.07
C ARG A 153 -3.95 0.24 5.11
N LEU A 154 -3.26 -0.18 4.06
CA LEU A 154 -3.75 -1.17 3.10
C LEU A 154 -3.91 -2.55 3.76
N ASP A 155 -2.97 -2.95 4.62
CA ASP A 155 -3.04 -4.21 5.38
C ASP A 155 -4.23 -4.21 6.35
N LEU A 156 -4.48 -3.08 7.03
CA LEU A 156 -5.69 -2.90 7.86
C LEU A 156 -6.97 -3.02 7.02
N ALA A 157 -7.06 -2.29 5.90
CA ALA A 157 -8.23 -2.33 5.02
C ALA A 157 -8.50 -3.73 4.46
N ARG A 158 -7.45 -4.53 4.19
CA ARG A 158 -7.58 -5.93 3.77
C ARG A 158 -8.17 -6.82 4.87
N ARG A 159 -7.79 -6.60 6.14
CA ARG A 159 -8.31 -7.35 7.28
C ARG A 159 -9.74 -6.96 7.64
N ASP A 160 -10.11 -5.70 7.38
CA ASP A 160 -11.46 -5.19 7.57
C ASP A 160 -12.37 -5.43 6.35
N ASP A 161 -11.88 -6.11 5.30
CA ASP A 161 -12.59 -6.38 4.04
C ASP A 161 -13.16 -5.13 3.33
N GLU A 162 -12.52 -3.98 3.52
CA GLU A 162 -12.95 -2.68 2.98
C GLU A 162 -12.52 -2.50 1.51
N LYS A 163 -13.25 -3.13 0.57
CA LYS A 163 -12.90 -3.16 -0.87
C LYS A 163 -12.59 -1.80 -1.50
N ASP A 164 -13.34 -0.75 -1.16
CA ASP A 164 -13.13 0.59 -1.72
C ASP A 164 -11.87 1.26 -1.14
N ALA A 165 -11.59 1.04 0.15
CA ALA A 165 -10.35 1.50 0.79
C ALA A 165 -9.15 0.74 0.21
N ILE A 166 -9.27 -0.57 -0.01
CA ILE A 166 -8.23 -1.39 -0.63
C ILE A 166 -7.88 -0.84 -2.03
N ARG A 167 -8.88 -0.59 -2.88
CA ARG A 167 -8.64 -0.07 -4.24
C ARG A 167 -7.98 1.31 -4.23
N SER A 168 -8.49 2.23 -3.42
CA SER A 168 -7.97 3.60 -3.35
C SER A 168 -6.55 3.67 -2.77
N LEU A 169 -6.26 2.89 -1.73
CA LEU A 169 -4.93 2.81 -1.13
C LEU A 169 -3.93 2.10 -2.04
N ASP A 170 -4.34 1.09 -2.81
CA ASP A 170 -3.48 0.43 -3.79
C ASP A 170 -3.08 1.38 -4.93
N LEU A 171 -4.04 2.13 -5.49
CA LEU A 171 -3.75 3.18 -6.48
C LEU A 171 -2.80 4.25 -5.92
N LEU A 172 -3.06 4.70 -4.68
CA LEU A 172 -2.19 5.67 -4.01
C LEU A 172 -0.78 5.13 -3.80
N TYR A 173 -0.65 3.88 -3.35
CA TYR A 173 0.64 3.19 -3.17
C TYR A 173 1.42 3.17 -4.48
N ARG A 174 0.79 2.69 -5.56
CA ARG A 174 1.41 2.61 -6.90
C ARG A 174 1.83 3.98 -7.42
N ARG A 175 0.98 5.00 -7.30
CA ARG A 175 1.32 6.35 -7.76
C ARG A 175 2.51 6.92 -6.99
N VAL A 176 2.51 6.81 -5.66
CA VAL A 176 3.63 7.27 -4.83
C VAL A 176 4.92 6.49 -5.11
N GLU A 177 4.83 5.17 -5.27
CA GLU A 177 5.94 4.29 -5.62
C GLU A 177 6.56 4.73 -6.95
N THR A 178 5.74 4.97 -7.97
CA THR A 178 6.23 5.45 -9.27
C THR A 178 6.93 6.80 -9.19
N GLU A 179 6.45 7.74 -8.39
CA GLU A 179 7.15 9.04 -8.23
C GLU A 179 8.47 8.90 -7.49
N ILE A 180 8.55 8.03 -6.48
CA ILE A 180 9.82 7.72 -5.80
C ILE A 180 10.82 7.11 -6.80
N LEU A 181 10.38 6.12 -7.58
CA LEU A 181 11.21 5.48 -8.60
C LEU A 181 11.65 6.46 -9.69
N LYS A 182 10.76 7.33 -10.19
CA LYS A 182 11.11 8.38 -11.16
C LYS A 182 12.20 9.29 -10.64
N ARG A 183 12.18 9.64 -9.35
CA ARG A 183 13.20 10.49 -8.74
C ARG A 183 14.54 9.80 -8.59
N GLN A 184 14.50 8.57 -8.09
CA GLN A 184 15.68 7.75 -7.85
C GLN A 184 16.31 7.22 -9.16
N ALA A 185 15.56 7.20 -10.26
CA ALA A 185 16.05 6.76 -11.56
C ALA A 185 17.29 7.56 -12.00
N SER A 186 18.25 6.84 -12.58
CA SER A 186 19.43 7.44 -13.19
C SER A 186 19.04 8.39 -14.33
N PRO A 187 19.89 9.37 -14.68
CA PRO A 187 19.63 10.22 -15.84
C PRO A 187 19.44 9.43 -17.14
N ALA A 188 20.12 8.28 -17.29
CA ALA A 188 19.96 7.41 -18.44
C ALA A 188 18.57 6.77 -18.51
N MET A 189 18.08 6.23 -17.38
CA MET A 189 16.75 5.63 -17.30
C MET A 189 15.64 6.67 -17.47
N LYS A 190 15.83 7.88 -16.95
CA LYS A 190 14.92 9.02 -17.19
C LYS A 190 14.83 9.34 -18.68
N LEU A 191 15.96 9.48 -19.36
CA LEU A 191 16.00 9.71 -20.79
C LEU A 191 15.35 8.56 -21.56
N LEU A 192 15.64 7.30 -21.22
CA LEU A 192 15.02 6.14 -21.88
C LEU A 192 13.49 6.17 -21.75
N ASN A 193 12.98 6.43 -20.55
CA ASN A 193 11.55 6.55 -20.30
C ASN A 193 10.93 7.68 -21.13
N ASP A 194 11.57 8.85 -21.20
CA ASP A 194 11.11 9.97 -22.04
C ASP A 194 11.07 9.58 -23.52
N LEU A 195 12.11 8.90 -24.02
CA LEU A 195 12.19 8.44 -25.41
C LEU A 195 11.09 7.43 -25.76
N LEU A 196 10.81 6.48 -24.87
CA LEU A 196 9.73 5.51 -25.05
C LEU A 196 8.35 6.19 -25.01
N ASN A 197 8.15 7.15 -24.11
CA ASN A 197 6.87 7.87 -23.98
C ASN A 197 6.57 8.81 -25.16
N MET A 198 7.56 9.15 -25.99
CA MET A 198 7.34 9.86 -27.26
C MET A 198 6.74 8.97 -28.37
N HIS A 199 6.62 7.65 -28.16
CA HIS A 199 6.03 6.75 -29.16
C HIS A 199 4.51 6.81 -29.09
N ASP A 200 3.87 7.43 -30.08
CA ASP A 200 2.40 7.54 -30.19
C ASP A 200 1.71 6.21 -30.60
N GLY A 201 2.41 5.08 -30.57
CA GLY A 201 1.92 3.76 -30.98
C GLY A 201 2.06 3.46 -32.48
N PHE A 202 2.37 4.48 -33.30
CA PHE A 202 2.50 4.39 -34.76
C PHE A 202 3.74 5.14 -35.27
N GLY A 203 4.33 4.68 -36.37
CA GLY A 203 5.33 5.44 -37.12
C GLY A 203 6.73 5.44 -36.51
N ASP A 204 7.35 4.26 -36.42
CA ASP A 204 8.68 4.09 -35.82
C ASP A 204 9.75 5.01 -36.44
N ASP A 205 9.70 5.27 -37.75
CA ASP A 205 10.65 6.16 -38.43
C ASP A 205 10.55 7.63 -37.99
N ALA A 206 9.33 8.12 -37.71
CA ALA A 206 9.11 9.48 -37.24
C ALA A 206 9.56 9.59 -35.77
N TRP A 207 9.14 8.63 -34.96
CA TRP A 207 9.56 8.51 -33.57
C TRP A 207 11.08 8.43 -33.40
N LEU A 208 11.78 7.63 -34.20
CA LEU A 208 13.25 7.54 -34.14
C LEU A 208 13.95 8.84 -34.54
N LYS A 209 13.34 9.67 -35.42
CA LYS A 209 13.88 11.00 -35.73
C LYS A 209 13.72 11.95 -34.55
N ASP A 210 12.59 11.90 -33.86
CA ASP A 210 12.35 12.70 -32.67
C ASP A 210 13.25 12.27 -31.51
N CYS A 211 13.43 10.95 -31.34
CA CYS A 211 14.43 10.38 -30.42
C CYS A 211 15.84 10.89 -30.74
N ARG A 212 16.24 10.88 -32.02
CA ARG A 212 17.56 11.36 -32.45
C ARG A 212 17.78 12.82 -32.07
N LYS A 213 16.77 13.65 -32.33
CA LYS A 213 16.81 15.07 -31.97
C LYS A 213 16.94 15.25 -30.46
N ARG A 214 16.13 14.55 -29.67
CA ARG A 214 16.15 14.61 -28.21
C ARG A 214 17.50 14.15 -27.62
N MET A 215 18.07 13.07 -28.16
CA MET A 215 19.40 12.59 -27.78
C MET A 215 20.49 13.62 -28.11
N ALA A 216 20.45 14.23 -29.30
CA ALA A 216 21.38 15.28 -29.69
C ALA A 216 21.20 16.59 -28.89
N GLU A 217 20.07 16.81 -28.23
CA GLU A 217 19.90 17.92 -27.29
C GLU A 217 20.40 17.57 -25.88
N THR A 218 20.40 16.28 -25.52
CA THR A 218 20.68 15.81 -24.15
C THR A 218 22.15 15.47 -23.94
N PHE A 219 22.78 14.77 -24.88
CA PHE A 219 24.19 14.40 -24.74
C PHE A 219 25.10 15.62 -24.97
N PRO A 220 26.28 15.69 -24.35
CA PRO A 220 27.31 16.64 -24.75
C PRO A 220 27.92 16.23 -26.09
N ARG A 221 28.36 17.21 -26.89
CA ARG A 221 29.09 16.94 -28.14
C ARG A 221 30.44 16.30 -27.81
N GLU A 222 30.71 15.14 -28.39
CA GLU A 222 31.93 14.34 -28.16
C GLU A 222 33.16 14.82 -28.95
N ASP A 223 33.21 16.10 -29.32
CA ASP A 223 34.36 16.70 -30.00
C ASP A 223 35.53 16.88 -29.00
N PRO A 224 36.78 16.49 -29.34
CA PRO A 224 37.92 16.52 -28.40
C PRO A 224 38.16 17.89 -27.76
N PHE A 225 37.81 18.97 -28.45
CA PHE A 225 37.91 20.32 -27.91
C PHE A 225 36.72 20.67 -27.01
N SER A 226 35.52 20.21 -27.34
CA SER A 226 34.30 20.42 -26.54
C SER A 226 34.32 19.72 -25.17
N ILE A 227 35.04 18.60 -25.04
CA ILE A 227 35.21 17.89 -23.74
C ILE A 227 36.18 18.63 -22.81
N LEU A 228 37.19 19.30 -23.37
CA LEU A 228 38.24 19.99 -22.60
C LEU A 228 37.89 21.45 -22.29
N MET A 229 36.92 22.03 -22.99
CA MET A 229 36.60 23.45 -22.94
C MET A 229 35.27 23.69 -22.20
N PRO A 230 35.22 24.66 -21.26
CA PRO A 230 33.95 25.06 -20.65
C PRO A 230 32.93 25.53 -21.71
N PRO A 231 31.62 25.35 -21.47
CA PRO A 231 30.58 25.81 -22.39
C PRO A 231 30.67 27.33 -22.61
N GLY A 232 30.70 27.75 -23.87
CA GLY A 232 30.82 29.17 -24.26
C GLY A 232 32.26 29.70 -24.38
N PHE A 233 33.26 28.82 -24.31
CA PHE A 233 34.66 29.20 -24.48
C PHE A 233 35.04 29.36 -25.96
N ASP A 234 35.44 30.57 -26.34
CA ASP A 234 35.98 30.87 -27.67
C ASP A 234 37.51 30.75 -27.67
N ILE A 235 38.01 29.74 -28.38
CA ILE A 235 39.44 29.39 -28.48
C ILE A 235 40.25 30.55 -29.10
N ASP A 236 39.64 31.29 -30.03
CA ASP A 236 40.33 32.34 -30.77
C ASP A 236 40.45 33.65 -29.98
N MET A 237 39.63 33.81 -28.93
CA MET A 237 39.57 35.03 -28.11
C MET A 237 40.19 34.88 -26.70
N HIS A 238 40.55 33.67 -26.27
CA HIS A 238 41.06 33.48 -24.91
C HIS A 238 42.56 33.77 -24.77
N GLN A 239 42.90 34.62 -23.81
CA GLN A 239 44.26 34.78 -23.30
C GLN A 239 44.26 34.51 -21.79
N GLY A 240 44.82 33.37 -21.38
CA GLY A 240 44.98 33.03 -19.96
C GLY A 240 45.11 31.53 -19.68
N PRO A 241 45.48 31.14 -18.45
CA PRO A 241 45.46 29.75 -18.01
C PRO A 241 44.02 29.22 -17.94
N LEU A 242 43.77 28.08 -18.56
CA LEU A 242 42.48 27.40 -18.53
C LEU A 242 42.13 26.98 -17.09
N ARG A 243 40.95 27.38 -16.61
CA ARG A 243 40.37 26.79 -15.40
C ARG A 243 39.65 25.50 -15.77
N PRO A 244 39.77 24.42 -14.97
CA PRO A 244 38.99 23.21 -15.21
C PRO A 244 37.49 23.53 -15.16
N PRO A 245 36.66 22.87 -15.99
CA PRO A 245 35.22 23.01 -15.92
C PRO A 245 34.72 22.64 -14.52
N ILE A 246 33.71 23.37 -14.04
CA ILE A 246 32.96 22.97 -12.83
C ILE A 246 32.28 21.64 -13.17
N GLU A 247 32.62 20.59 -12.44
CA GLU A 247 31.94 19.29 -12.47
C GLU A 247 30.43 19.56 -12.33
N THR A 248 29.70 19.32 -13.41
CA THR A 248 28.25 19.38 -13.40
C THR A 248 27.80 17.94 -13.23
N ASP A 249 27.47 17.57 -12.00
CA ASP A 249 27.05 16.22 -11.58
C ASP A 249 25.82 15.65 -12.35
N ASN A 250 25.25 16.43 -13.25
CA ASN A 250 24.04 16.10 -14.02
C ASN A 250 24.27 15.90 -15.53
N ILE A 251 25.52 15.91 -16.03
CA ILE A 251 25.77 15.65 -17.45
C ILE A 251 25.66 14.14 -17.72
N LEU A 252 24.64 13.74 -18.49
CA LEU A 252 24.53 12.39 -19.00
C LEU A 252 25.44 12.20 -20.22
N LEU A 253 26.46 11.36 -20.08
CA LEU A 253 27.29 10.96 -21.22
C LEU A 253 26.59 9.88 -22.04
N ARG A 254 26.77 9.92 -23.36
CA ARG A 254 26.24 8.91 -24.28
C ARG A 254 26.73 7.51 -23.93
N VAL A 255 28.01 7.39 -23.53
CA VAL A 255 28.62 6.11 -23.12
C VAL A 255 27.94 5.55 -21.86
N ASP A 256 27.59 6.39 -20.89
CA ASP A 256 26.90 5.95 -19.67
C ASP A 256 25.47 5.49 -19.99
N PHE A 257 24.76 6.23 -20.86
CA PHE A 257 23.45 5.81 -21.37
C PHE A 257 23.50 4.45 -22.06
N VAL A 258 24.41 4.28 -23.03
CA VAL A 258 24.56 3.03 -23.79
C VAL A 258 24.88 1.87 -22.84
N ARG A 259 25.83 2.05 -21.91
CA ARG A 259 26.22 1.00 -20.96
C ARG A 259 25.05 0.56 -20.07
N GLU A 260 24.30 1.52 -19.54
CA GLU A 260 23.20 1.23 -18.61
C GLU A 260 21.99 0.61 -19.32
N VAL A 261 21.65 1.09 -20.52
CA VAL A 261 20.56 0.53 -21.33
C VAL A 261 20.92 -0.86 -21.85
N ASP A 262 22.17 -1.11 -22.24
CA ASP A 262 22.64 -2.44 -22.65
C ASP A 262 22.60 -3.44 -21.48
N ALA A 263 22.99 -3.01 -20.27
CA ALA A 263 22.87 -3.81 -19.06
C ALA A 263 21.41 -4.18 -18.76
N LEU A 264 20.48 -3.20 -18.85
CA LEU A 264 19.04 -3.44 -18.69
C LEU A 264 18.51 -4.44 -19.72
N LEU A 265 18.89 -4.30 -21.00
CA LEU A 265 18.49 -5.25 -22.04
C LEU A 265 19.01 -6.66 -21.76
N HIS A 266 20.21 -6.78 -21.19
CA HIS A 266 20.75 -8.08 -20.82
C HIS A 266 19.94 -8.74 -19.70
N GLU A 267 19.58 -7.99 -18.66
CA GLU A 267 18.72 -8.46 -17.56
C GLU A 267 17.34 -8.91 -18.06
N VAL A 268 16.70 -8.08 -18.88
CA VAL A 268 15.35 -8.37 -19.41
C VAL A 268 15.34 -9.61 -20.31
N ARG A 269 16.39 -9.84 -21.11
CA ARG A 269 16.51 -11.04 -21.95
C ARG A 269 16.69 -12.32 -21.13
N ILE A 270 17.45 -12.27 -20.03
CA ILE A 270 17.60 -13.41 -19.13
C ILE A 270 16.23 -13.80 -18.56
N GLU A 271 15.44 -12.83 -18.10
CA GLU A 271 14.09 -13.08 -17.60
C GLU A 271 13.16 -13.62 -18.69
N GLU A 272 13.27 -13.12 -19.93
CA GLU A 272 12.48 -13.61 -21.05
C GLU A 272 12.79 -15.08 -21.37
N ASP A 273 14.06 -15.48 -21.39
CA ASP A 273 14.48 -16.86 -21.63
C ASP A 273 13.96 -17.81 -20.52
N GLU A 274 13.92 -17.34 -19.27
CA GLU A 274 13.33 -18.10 -18.15
C GLU A 274 11.79 -18.22 -18.24
N GLU A 275 11.12 -17.18 -18.72
CA GLU A 275 9.65 -17.16 -18.91
C GLU A 275 9.21 -17.97 -20.13
N ALA A 276 9.98 -17.95 -21.21
CA ALA A 276 9.72 -18.71 -22.44
C ALA A 276 9.70 -20.23 -22.19
N GLY A 277 10.47 -20.72 -21.21
CA GLY A 277 10.44 -22.11 -20.77
C GLY A 277 9.13 -22.57 -20.11
N LYS A 278 8.20 -21.65 -19.83
CA LYS A 278 6.90 -21.92 -19.18
C LYS A 278 5.70 -21.75 -20.11
N GLU A 279 5.91 -21.56 -21.41
CA GLU A 279 4.82 -21.37 -22.38
C GLU A 279 3.92 -22.61 -22.46
N GLY A 280 2.66 -22.44 -22.05
CA GLY A 280 1.60 -23.40 -22.32
C GLY A 280 1.09 -23.25 -23.75
N GLU A 281 1.06 -24.34 -24.52
CA GLU A 281 0.61 -24.38 -25.92
C GLU A 281 -0.90 -24.16 -26.12
N GLY A 282 -1.63 -23.83 -25.05
CA GLY A 282 -3.09 -23.72 -25.03
C GLY A 282 -3.65 -22.54 -25.85
N LEU A 283 -4.92 -22.69 -26.24
CA LEU A 283 -5.79 -21.63 -26.77
C LEU A 283 -6.73 -21.07 -25.71
N ASP A 284 -6.50 -21.40 -24.44
CA ASP A 284 -7.31 -20.90 -23.32
C ASP A 284 -7.17 -19.37 -23.21
N PRO A 285 -8.20 -18.66 -22.74
CA PRO A 285 -8.16 -17.20 -22.58
C PRO A 285 -6.95 -16.72 -21.77
N GLU A 286 -6.54 -17.49 -20.76
CA GLU A 286 -5.36 -17.23 -19.95
C GLU A 286 -4.05 -17.40 -20.76
N ALA A 287 -3.95 -18.45 -21.59
CA ALA A 287 -2.81 -18.66 -22.47
C ALA A 287 -2.70 -17.57 -23.56
N ILE A 288 -3.83 -17.10 -24.10
CA ILE A 288 -3.85 -15.97 -25.04
C ILE A 288 -3.39 -14.68 -24.35
N ALA A 289 -3.84 -14.41 -23.13
CA ALA A 289 -3.41 -13.24 -22.36
C ALA A 289 -1.89 -13.26 -22.11
N ILE A 290 -1.33 -14.43 -21.75
CA ILE A 290 0.12 -14.60 -21.58
C ILE A 290 0.86 -14.33 -22.90
N LYS A 291 0.41 -14.91 -24.02
CA LYS A 291 1.01 -14.69 -25.34
C LYS A 291 0.98 -13.21 -25.76
N LEU A 292 -0.13 -12.52 -25.54
CA LEU A 292 -0.24 -11.08 -25.84
C LEU A 292 0.73 -10.26 -24.97
N LYS A 293 0.81 -10.56 -23.67
CA LYS A 293 1.76 -9.91 -22.76
C LYS A 293 3.22 -10.12 -23.21
N GLN A 294 3.57 -11.33 -23.63
CA GLN A 294 4.91 -11.63 -24.16
C GLN A 294 5.17 -10.90 -25.48
N GLN A 295 4.19 -10.82 -26.38
CA GLN A 295 4.31 -10.08 -27.62
C GLN A 295 4.54 -8.58 -27.37
N GLU A 296 3.84 -8.02 -26.39
CA GLU A 296 4.02 -6.62 -25.97
C GLU A 296 5.42 -6.40 -25.37
N LYS A 297 5.87 -7.31 -24.48
CA LYS A 297 7.25 -7.31 -23.95
C LYS A 297 8.29 -7.33 -25.06
N LYS A 298 8.16 -8.24 -26.04
CA LYS A 298 9.05 -8.34 -27.22
C LYS A 298 9.06 -7.05 -28.04
N ARG A 299 7.90 -6.43 -28.25
CA ARG A 299 7.81 -5.14 -28.95
C ARG A 299 8.59 -4.06 -28.22
N THR A 300 8.43 -3.95 -26.90
CA THR A 300 9.17 -2.98 -26.09
C THR A 300 10.67 -3.24 -26.13
N ILE A 301 11.11 -4.51 -26.07
CA ILE A 301 12.53 -4.86 -26.21
C ILE A 301 13.08 -4.37 -27.55
N SER A 302 12.39 -4.64 -28.66
CA SER A 302 12.81 -4.16 -29.98
C SER A 302 12.85 -2.63 -30.09
N GLN A 303 11.95 -1.92 -29.40
CA GLN A 303 11.98 -0.45 -29.31
C GLN A 303 13.23 0.04 -28.57
N VAL A 304 13.57 -0.58 -27.44
CA VAL A 304 14.77 -0.24 -26.67
C VAL A 304 16.04 -0.55 -27.47
N GLU A 305 16.08 -1.66 -28.21
CA GLU A 305 17.18 -1.99 -29.12
C GLU A 305 17.36 -0.94 -30.22
N ALA A 306 16.26 -0.47 -30.83
CA ALA A 306 16.32 0.58 -31.84
C ALA A 306 16.83 1.92 -31.27
N ILE A 307 16.43 2.26 -30.04
CA ILE A 307 16.96 3.41 -29.31
C ILE A 307 18.46 3.24 -29.06
N LEU A 308 18.90 2.06 -28.63
CA LEU A 308 20.31 1.78 -28.36
C LEU A 308 21.16 1.89 -29.62
N ASP A 309 20.72 1.30 -30.74
CA ASP A 309 21.41 1.40 -32.03
C ASP A 309 21.48 2.85 -32.53
N LEU A 310 20.42 3.62 -32.32
CA LEU A 310 20.39 5.06 -32.62
C LEU A 310 21.41 5.82 -31.77
N ALA A 311 21.54 5.52 -30.48
CA ALA A 311 22.51 6.14 -29.59
C ALA A 311 23.95 5.80 -30.00
N LEU A 312 24.23 4.56 -30.39
CA LEU A 312 25.55 4.13 -30.88
C LEU A 312 25.95 4.86 -32.17
N ASN A 313 25.00 5.05 -33.08
CA ASN A 313 25.22 5.65 -34.40
C ASN A 313 24.85 7.13 -34.47
N LEU A 314 24.69 7.80 -33.31
CA LEU A 314 24.26 9.19 -33.24
C LEU A 314 25.29 10.10 -33.93
N LYS A 315 24.79 10.97 -34.81
CA LYS A 315 25.58 12.01 -35.49
C LYS A 315 25.02 13.38 -35.12
N TRP A 316 25.95 14.30 -34.89
CA TRP A 316 25.73 15.70 -34.53
C TRP A 316 25.54 16.59 -35.77
#